data_AF-A0A659XXU6-F1
#
_entry.id   AF-A0A659XXU6-F1
#
_cell.length_a   1.000
_cell.length_b   1.000
_cell.length_c   1.000
_cell.angle_alpha   90.00
_cell.angle_beta   90.00
_cell.angle_gamma   90.00
#
_symmetry.space_group_name_H-M   'P 1'
#
loop_
_entity.id
_entity.type
_entity.pdbx_description
1 polymer ?
#
loop_
_entity_poly.entity_id
_entity_poly.type
_entity_poly.pdbx_seq_one_letter_code
_entity_poly.pdbx_strand_id
1 'polypeptide(L)' 'DEVEGFERGRNLDKIGLKANDTSELFFNDVRVPTSNLLGHEEGKGFVQLMQQLPQERLQIGTGAIAMIERALALTIDYVK' A
#
# COMPACT_ATOMS: atom_id res chain seq x y z
N ASP A 1 15.54 -0.74 7.32
CA ASP A 1 15.98 0.64 7.64
C ASP A 1 17.47 0.73 7.95
N GLU A 2 18.26 -0.31 7.61
CA GLU A 2 19.68 -0.39 8.00
C GLU A 2 20.64 -0.12 6.83
N VAL A 3 20.10 0.21 5.64
CA VAL A 3 20.90 0.53 4.46
C VAL A 3 21.27 2.01 4.50
N GLU A 4 22.56 2.31 4.33
CA GLU A 4 23.07 3.68 4.27
C GLU A 4 22.34 4.50 3.20
N GLY A 5 21.91 5.71 3.56
CA GLY A 5 21.18 6.63 2.69
C GLY A 5 19.66 6.40 2.61
N PHE A 6 19.14 5.32 3.21
CA PHE A 6 17.69 5.09 3.29
C PHE A 6 17.12 5.55 4.63
N GLU A 7 16.06 6.36 4.59
CA GLU A 7 15.37 6.83 5.78
C GLU A 7 13.85 6.74 5.63
N ARG A 8 13.17 6.41 6.73
CA ARG A 8 11.71 6.44 6.81
C ARG A 8 11.27 7.70 7.55
N GLY A 9 10.34 8.44 6.96
CA GLY A 9 9.69 9.57 7.59
C GLY A 9 8.78 9.16 8.76
N ARG A 10 8.13 10.15 9.36
CA ARG A 10 7.09 9.91 10.36
C ARG A 10 5.83 9.35 9.71
N ASN A 11 5.03 8.65 10.50
CA ASN A 11 3.69 8.25 10.06
C ASN A 11 2.85 9.50 9.76
N LEU A 12 2.18 9.48 8.60
CA LEU A 12 1.28 10.53 8.15
C LEU A 12 0.05 10.61 9.05
N ASP A 13 -0.36 11.84 9.37
CA ASP A 13 -1.63 12.10 10.03
C ASP A 13 -2.76 12.05 9.00
N LYS A 14 -3.40 10.88 8.91
CA LYS A 14 -4.43 10.57 7.90
C LYS A 14 -5.84 10.86 8.44
N ILE A 15 -6.78 11.27 7.60
CA ILE A 15 -8.20 11.41 8.01
C ILE A 15 -8.84 10.07 8.45
N GLY A 16 -8.38 8.94 7.91
CA GLY A 16 -8.88 7.60 8.20
C GLY A 16 -7.79 6.55 8.04
N LEU A 17 -8.16 5.26 8.17
CA LEU A 17 -7.23 4.12 8.11
C LEU A 17 -6.02 4.32 9.04
N LYS A 18 -6.26 4.81 10.26
CA LYS A 18 -5.22 5.18 11.24
C LYS A 18 -4.29 4.02 11.61
N ALA A 19 -4.77 2.78 11.52
CA ALA A 19 -4.00 1.58 11.79
C ALA A 19 -2.94 1.26 10.71
N ASN A 20 -3.03 1.87 9.53
CA ASN A 20 -2.05 1.64 8.47
C ASN A 20 -0.82 2.52 8.71
N ASP A 21 0.38 1.94 8.69
CA ASP A 21 1.64 2.67 8.76
C ASP A 21 1.98 3.24 7.38
N THR A 22 1.64 4.52 7.18
CA THR A 22 1.91 5.25 5.94
C THR A 22 2.92 6.33 6.27
N SER A 23 4.09 6.30 5.66
CA SER A 23 5.18 7.26 5.87
C SER A 23 5.83 7.60 4.53
N GLU A 24 6.48 8.75 4.44
CA GLU A 24 7.41 9.01 3.32
C GLU A 24 8.65 8.10 3.42
N LEU A 25 9.19 7.71 2.26
CA LEU A 25 10.44 6.97 2.15
C LEU A 25 11.46 7.83 1.40
N PHE A 26 12.65 7.99 1.97
CA PHE A 26 13.74 8.79 1.40
C PHE A 26 14.90 7.88 0.98
N PHE A 27 15.44 8.13 -0.21
CA PHE A 27 16.54 7.38 -0.79
C PHE A 27 17.63 8.36 -1.25
N ASN A 28 18.62 8.63 -0.40
CA ASN A 28 19.72 9.54 -0.65
C ASN A 28 20.99 8.74 -0.98
N ASP A 29 21.38 8.70 -2.25
CA ASP A 29 22.58 7.98 -2.74
C ASP A 29 22.67 6.50 -2.29
N VAL A 30 21.52 5.85 -2.10
CA VAL A 30 21.41 4.45 -1.68
C VAL A 30 22.07 3.54 -2.71
N ARG A 31 23.07 2.76 -2.28
CA ARG A 31 23.71 1.74 -3.12
C ARG A 31 22.90 0.45 -3.08
N VAL A 32 22.37 0.05 -4.23
CA VAL A 32 21.59 -1.20 -4.37
C VAL A 32 22.36 -2.18 -5.27
N PRO A 33 22.63 -3.43 -4.81
CA PRO A 33 23.26 -4.45 -5.64
C PRO A 33 22.40 -4.80 -6.86
N THR A 34 23.02 -5.13 -7.98
CA THR A 34 22.31 -5.56 -9.20
C THR A 34 21.50 -6.86 -8.98
N SER A 35 21.91 -7.68 -8.01
CA SER A 35 21.16 -8.87 -7.58
C SER A 35 19.78 -8.56 -6.99
N ASN A 36 19.52 -7.31 -6.59
CA ASN A 36 18.24 -6.87 -6.06
C ASN A 36 17.30 -6.34 -7.16
N LEU A 37 17.69 -6.42 -8.44
CA LEU A 37 16.81 -6.10 -9.55
C LEU A 37 15.60 -7.06 -9.52
N LEU A 38 14.40 -6.48 -9.52
CA LEU A 38 13.17 -7.26 -9.58
C LEU A 38 12.89 -7.71 -11.02
N GLY A 39 12.80 -9.03 -11.21
CA GLY A 39 12.69 -9.67 -12.52
C GLY A 39 14.04 -9.97 -13.14
N HIS A 40 14.08 -10.12 -14.47
CA HIS A 40 15.29 -10.52 -15.19
C HIS A 40 16.00 -9.36 -15.90
N GLU A 41 15.30 -8.25 -16.17
CA GLU A 41 15.79 -7.14 -17.00
C GLU A 41 15.34 -5.78 -16.45
N GLU A 42 16.16 -4.76 -16.65
CA GLU A 42 15.85 -3.37 -16.31
C GLU A 42 14.70 -2.79 -17.17
N GLY A 43 14.07 -1.73 -16.68
CA GLY A 43 13.01 -1.00 -17.42
C GLY A 43 11.65 -1.71 -17.47
N LYS A 44 11.49 -2.85 -16.81
CA LYS A 44 10.22 -3.62 -16.81
C LYS A 44 9.25 -3.25 -15.68
N GLY A 45 9.63 -2.33 -14.79
CA GLY A 45 8.86 -2.02 -13.56
C GLY A 45 7.41 -1.61 -13.82
N PHE A 46 7.14 -0.84 -14.87
CA PHE A 46 5.76 -0.45 -15.20
C PHE A 46 4.89 -1.66 -15.58
N VAL A 47 5.38 -2.56 -16.43
CA VAL A 47 4.63 -3.76 -16.84
C VAL A 47 4.43 -4.71 -15.66
N GLN A 48 5.47 -4.89 -14.84
CA GLN A 48 5.38 -5.70 -13.62
C GLN A 48 4.29 -5.16 -12.68
N LEU A 49 4.22 -3.84 -12.48
CA LEU A 49 3.16 -3.21 -11.69
C LEU A 49 1.78 -3.45 -12.33
N MET A 50 1.65 -3.24 -13.64
CA MET A 50 0.39 -3.41 -14.37
C MET A 50 -0.18 -4.83 -14.28
N GLN A 51 0.65 -5.84 -14.08
CA GLN A 51 0.20 -7.23 -13.87
C GLN A 51 -0.49 -7.44 -12.52
N GLN A 52 -0.13 -6.67 -11.49
CA GLN A 52 -0.69 -6.81 -10.13
C GLN A 52 -1.94 -5.95 -9.91
N LEU A 53 -2.05 -4.80 -10.60
CA LEU A 53 -3.17 -3.86 -10.43
C LEU A 53 -4.58 -4.48 -10.53
N PRO A 54 -4.88 -5.45 -11.43
CA PRO A 54 -6.20 -6.07 -11.47
C PRO A 54 -6.55 -6.81 -10.17
N GLN A 55 -5.59 -7.53 -9.58
CA GLN A 55 -5.78 -8.25 -8.32
C GLN A 55 -5.97 -7.27 -7.16
N GLU A 56 -5.15 -6.22 -7.09
CA GLU A 56 -5.26 -5.18 -6.05
C GLU A 56 -6.63 -4.48 -6.10
N ARG A 57 -7.12 -4.16 -7.31
CA ARG A 57 -8.46 -3.57 -7.50
C ARG A 57 -9.58 -4.50 -7.04
N LEU A 58 -9.46 -5.79 -7.30
CA LEU A 58 -10.43 -6.77 -6.82
C LEU A 58 -10.45 -6.81 -5.28
N GLN A 59 -9.29 -6.81 -4.64
CA GLN A 59 -9.18 -6.78 -3.18
C GLN A 59 -9.85 -5.53 -2.56
N ILE A 60 -9.67 -4.35 -3.17
CA ILE A 60 -10.37 -3.12 -2.75
C ILE A 60 -11.88 -3.31 -2.82
N GLY A 61 -12.39 -3.88 -3.92
CA GLY A 61 -13.81 -4.15 -4.10
C GLY A 61 -14.39 -5.07 -3.01
N THR A 62 -13.69 -6.17 -2.70
CA THR A 62 -14.10 -7.09 -1.63
C THR A 62 -14.13 -6.40 -0.27
N GLY A 63 -13.11 -5.61 0.07
CA GLY A 63 -13.08 -4.85 1.33
C GLY A 63 -14.22 -3.84 1.43
N ALA A 64 -14.55 -3.16 0.33
CA ALA A 64 -15.64 -2.21 0.28
C ALA A 64 -17.01 -2.85 0.56
N ILE A 65 -17.28 -4.04 0.00
CA ILE A 65 -18.54 -4.76 0.25
C ILE A 65 -18.69 -5.10 1.73
N ALA A 66 -17.65 -5.66 2.37
CA ALA A 66 -17.69 -5.99 3.79
C ALA A 66 -17.93 -4.75 4.68
N MET A 67 -17.31 -3.61 4.32
CA MET A 67 -17.55 -2.34 5.03
C MET A 67 -19.00 -1.87 4.87
N ILE A 68 -19.59 -2.00 3.67
CA ILE A 68 -20.98 -1.63 3.41
C ILE A 68 -21.93 -2.49 4.25
N GLU A 69 -21.74 -3.80 4.27
CA GLU A 69 -22.56 -4.73 5.08
C GLU A 69 -22.51 -4.35 6.56
N ARG A 70 -21.33 -4.06 7.09
CA ARG A 70 -21.18 -3.65 8.49
C ARG A 70 -21.85 -2.30 8.77
N ALA A 71 -21.67 -1.32 7.89
CA ALA A 71 -22.27 0.00 8.04
C ALA A 71 -23.80 -0.08 8.03
N LEU A 72 -24.37 -0.90 7.15
CA LEU A 72 -25.82 -1.13 7.09
C LEU A 72 -26.33 -1.79 8.37
N ALA A 73 -25.66 -2.84 8.85
CA ALA A 73 -26.04 -3.53 10.08
C ALA A 73 -26.05 -2.59 11.30
N LEU A 74 -25.01 -1.77 11.45
CA LEU A 74 -24.92 -0.75 12.50
C LEU A 74 -26.04 0.29 12.39
N THR A 75 -26.36 0.73 11.18
CA THR A 75 -27.42 1.71 10.95
C THR A 75 -28.78 1.14 11.31
N ILE A 76 -29.07 -0.11 10.91
CA ILE A 76 -30.34 -0.79 11.23
C ILE A 76 -30.51 -0.95 12.74
N ASP A 77 -29.44 -1.31 13.45
CA ASP A 77 -29.45 -1.45 14.92
C ASP A 77 -29.73 -0.11 15.62
N TYR A 78 -29.15 0.98 15.09
CA TYR A 78 -29.32 2.31 15.66
C TYR A 78 -30.72 2.92 15.47
N VAL A 79 -31.38 2.68 14.32
CA VAL A 79 -32.66 3.35 13.97
C VAL A 79 -33.91 2.56 14.36
N LYS A 80 -33.77 1.31 14.79
CA LYS A 80 -34.87 0.51 15.33
C LYS A 80 -35.10 0.83 16.80
#